data_AF-A0A094DE41-F1
#
_entry.id   AF-A0A094DE41-F1
#
_cell.length_a   1.000
_cell.length_b   1.000
_cell.length_c   1.000
_cell.angle_alpha   90.00
_cell.angle_beta   90.00
_cell.angle_gamma   90.00
#
_symmetry.space_group_name_H-M   'P 1'
#
loop_
_entity.id
_entity.type
_entity.pdbx_description
1 polymer ?
#
loop_
_entity_poly.entity_id
_entity_poly.type
_entity_poly.pdbx_seq_one_letter_code
_entity_poly.pdbx_strand_id
1 'polypeptide(L)'
;MALEIKMQSRSFAQENGEGNAVLEESWRRTWWLLFITDGTFAGVMRETSFRLSNIPTDVDLPCEEREYAEGTIPAPKSLLEYETREFSDAEIAFSSFTYLIDGARIISAVLPTISQPGEYSDHAATAANAKLVG
;
A
#
# COMPACT_ATOMS: atom_id res chain seq x y z
N MET A 1 2.43 17.80 -4.26
CA MET A 1 2.14 17.99 -2.83
C MET A 1 2.65 16.85 -1.95
N ALA A 2 2.02 15.65 -1.88
CA ALA A 2 2.48 14.60 -0.95
C ALA A 2 3.97 14.19 -1.13
N LEU A 3 4.44 14.08 -2.37
CA LEU A 3 5.85 13.78 -2.66
C LEU A 3 6.81 14.93 -2.33
N GLU A 4 6.34 16.18 -2.41
CA GLU A 4 7.16 17.37 -2.08
C GLU A 4 7.51 17.42 -0.59
N ILE A 5 6.60 16.92 0.24
CA ILE A 5 6.78 16.85 1.70
C ILE A 5 7.32 15.49 2.16
N LYS A 6 7.67 14.60 1.23
CA LYS A 6 8.18 13.24 1.51
C LYS A 6 7.22 12.37 2.32
N MET A 7 5.92 12.51 2.11
CA MET A 7 4.89 11.71 2.79
C MET A 7 5.04 10.19 2.56
N GLN A 8 5.76 9.80 1.51
CA GLN A 8 6.08 8.40 1.19
C GLN A 8 7.13 7.75 2.09
N SER A 9 7.71 8.46 3.07
CA SER A 9 8.68 7.89 4.01
C SER A 9 8.05 7.45 5.33
N ARG A 10 8.56 6.36 5.92
CA ARG A 10 8.19 5.91 7.27
C ARG A 10 8.29 7.02 8.30
N SER A 11 9.38 7.78 8.26
CA SER A 11 9.68 8.81 9.27
C SER A 11 8.70 9.98 9.22
N PHE A 12 8.03 10.23 8.08
CA PHE A 12 7.13 11.36 7.90
C PHE A 12 6.02 11.39 8.95
N ALA A 13 5.38 10.23 9.20
CA ALA A 13 4.29 10.13 10.16
C ALA A 13 4.75 10.52 11.57
N GLN A 14 5.90 10.02 12.01
CA GLN A 14 6.47 10.30 13.33
C GLN A 14 6.91 11.76 13.47
N GLU A 15 7.61 12.31 12.47
CA GLU A 15 8.11 13.68 12.47
C GLU A 15 6.97 14.72 12.47
N ASN A 16 5.83 14.40 11.87
CA ASN A 16 4.67 15.30 11.76
C ASN A 16 3.50 14.88 12.67
N GLY A 17 3.70 13.90 13.53
CA GLY A 17 2.68 13.35 14.43
C GLY A 17 2.56 14.07 15.76
N GLU A 18 3.49 14.95 16.09
CA GLU A 18 3.53 15.71 17.36
C GLU A 18 3.45 14.81 18.62
N GLY A 19 3.91 13.55 18.51
CA GLY A 19 3.81 12.54 19.56
C GLY A 19 2.39 12.00 19.79
N ASN A 20 1.44 12.33 18.92
CA ASN A 20 0.08 11.82 18.95
C ASN A 20 -0.08 10.65 17.97
N ALA A 21 -0.24 9.45 18.50
CA ALA A 21 -0.35 8.23 17.70
C ALA A 21 -1.52 8.25 16.69
N VAL A 22 -2.63 8.94 17.01
CA VAL A 22 -3.77 9.10 16.09
C VAL A 22 -3.39 10.00 14.91
N LEU A 23 -2.62 11.05 15.15
CA LEU A 23 -2.12 11.93 14.09
C LEU A 23 -1.11 11.19 13.20
N GLU A 24 -0.17 10.45 13.79
CA GLU A 24 0.75 9.59 13.05
C GLU A 24 0.01 8.57 12.17
N GLU A 25 -1.03 7.92 12.70
CA GLU A 25 -1.86 6.99 11.94
C GLU A 25 -2.63 7.69 10.81
N SER A 26 -3.12 8.90 11.04
CA SER A 26 -3.79 9.68 10.00
C SER A 26 -2.85 10.01 8.83
N TRP A 27 -1.55 10.22 9.08
CA TRP A 27 -0.56 10.43 8.03
C TRP A 27 -0.31 9.17 7.21
N ARG A 28 -0.16 8.01 7.87
CA ARG A 28 -0.05 6.71 7.18
C ARG A 28 -1.27 6.44 6.30
N ARG A 29 -2.47 6.64 6.84
CA ARG A 29 -3.75 6.49 6.11
C ARG A 29 -3.85 7.45 4.93
N THR A 30 -3.41 8.71 5.09
CA THR A 30 -3.43 9.70 4.02
C THR A 30 -2.55 9.28 2.85
N TRP A 31 -1.32 8.83 3.11
CA TRP A 31 -0.43 8.33 2.07
C TRP A 31 -1.07 7.17 1.28
N TRP A 32 -1.57 6.17 2.01
CA TRP A 32 -2.16 4.99 1.38
C TRP A 32 -3.46 5.28 0.63
N LEU A 33 -4.28 6.20 1.12
CA LEU A 33 -5.48 6.64 0.42
C LEU A 33 -5.12 7.39 -0.88
N LEU A 34 -4.07 8.22 -0.86
CA LEU A 34 -3.57 8.86 -2.08
C LEU A 34 -3.08 7.82 -3.10
N PHE A 35 -2.33 6.81 -2.65
CA PHE A 35 -1.87 5.69 -3.50
C PHE A 35 -3.04 4.96 -4.17
N ILE A 36 -4.06 4.57 -3.39
CA ILE A 36 -5.25 3.87 -3.89
C ILE A 36 -6.04 4.76 -4.85
N THR A 37 -6.18 6.05 -4.51
CA THR A 37 -6.93 7.01 -5.33
C THR A 37 -6.26 7.23 -6.68
N ASP A 38 -4.94 7.42 -6.73
CA ASP A 38 -4.16 7.56 -7.97
C ASP A 38 -4.33 6.34 -8.88
N GLY A 39 -4.22 5.12 -8.32
CA GLY A 39 -4.46 3.88 -9.05
C GLY A 39 -5.90 3.72 -9.55
N THR A 40 -6.88 4.16 -8.76
CA THR A 40 -8.30 4.13 -9.16
C THR A 40 -8.56 5.07 -10.34
N PHE A 41 -8.02 6.29 -10.29
CA PHE A 41 -8.14 7.26 -11.39
C PHE A 41 -7.46 6.75 -12.65
N ALA A 42 -6.26 6.18 -12.56
CA ALA A 42 -5.59 5.56 -13.70
C ALA A 42 -6.45 4.46 -14.34
N GLY A 43 -7.07 3.59 -13.53
CA GLY A 43 -8.00 2.57 -14.01
C GLY A 43 -9.21 3.15 -14.76
N VAL A 44 -9.84 4.20 -14.20
CA VAL A 44 -10.98 4.89 -14.83
C VAL A 44 -10.57 5.56 -16.15
N MET A 45 -9.39 6.17 -16.18
CA MET A 45 -8.83 6.86 -17.34
C MET A 45 -8.20 5.91 -18.37
N ARG A 46 -8.20 4.59 -18.10
CA ARG A 46 -7.56 3.55 -18.92
C ARG A 46 -6.07 3.78 -19.12
N GLU A 47 -5.42 4.34 -18.11
CA GLU A 47 -3.96 4.45 -18.07
C GLU A 47 -3.34 3.10 -17.69
N THR A 48 -2.09 2.91 -18.14
CA THR A 48 -1.36 1.64 -18.02
C THR A 48 -0.43 1.61 -16.80
N SER A 49 -0.37 2.73 -16.08
CA SER A 49 0.40 2.95 -14.86
C SER A 49 -0.18 4.14 -14.10
N PHE A 50 0.16 4.30 -12.82
CA PHE A 50 -0.13 5.53 -12.07
C PHE A 50 1.15 6.07 -11.44
N ARG A 51 1.16 7.35 -11.09
CA ARG A 51 2.38 8.04 -10.69
C ARG A 51 2.93 7.45 -9.39
N LEU A 52 2.09 7.24 -8.40
CA LEU A 52 2.49 6.84 -7.06
C LEU A 52 3.00 5.39 -6.98
N SER A 53 2.63 4.51 -7.91
CA SER A 53 3.16 3.15 -7.90
C SER A 53 4.61 3.03 -8.31
N ASN A 54 5.14 4.03 -9.03
CA ASN A 54 6.54 4.09 -9.42
C ASN A 54 7.42 4.78 -8.35
N ILE A 55 6.83 5.18 -7.22
CA ILE A 55 7.55 5.83 -6.12
C ILE A 55 7.86 4.79 -5.04
N PRO A 56 9.14 4.57 -4.69
CA PRO A 56 9.50 3.75 -3.53
C PRO A 56 8.87 4.33 -2.26
N THR A 57 8.28 3.46 -1.44
CA THR A 57 7.67 3.83 -0.18
C THR A 57 7.96 2.78 0.89
N ASP A 58 8.24 3.25 2.09
CA ASP A 58 8.42 2.43 3.30
C ASP A 58 7.41 2.84 4.39
N VAL A 59 6.33 3.56 4.03
CA VAL A 59 5.25 3.91 4.95
C VAL A 59 4.63 2.65 5.52
N ASP A 60 4.53 2.59 6.84
CA ASP A 60 3.95 1.43 7.52
C ASP A 60 2.45 1.31 7.25
N LEU A 61 1.94 0.10 7.44
CA LEU A 61 0.57 -0.28 7.15
C LEU A 61 -0.40 0.30 8.19
N PRO A 62 -1.58 0.78 7.76
CA PRO A 62 -2.61 1.28 8.66
C PRO A 62 -3.18 0.22 9.60
N CYS A 63 -3.60 0.66 10.78
CA CYS A 63 -4.33 -0.16 11.74
C CYS A 63 -5.81 -0.33 11.34
N GLU A 64 -6.53 -1.21 12.05
CA GLU A 64 -7.95 -1.44 11.79
C GLU A 64 -8.80 -0.20 12.07
N GLU A 65 -9.91 -0.06 11.35
CA GLU A 65 -10.79 1.11 11.48
C GLU A 65 -11.30 1.30 12.90
N ARG A 66 -11.62 0.20 13.58
CA ARG A 66 -12.04 0.21 14.98
C ARG A 66 -10.96 0.80 15.90
N GLU A 67 -9.70 0.42 15.69
CA GLU A 67 -8.56 0.89 16.49
C GLU A 67 -8.33 2.38 16.30
N TYR A 68 -8.41 2.86 15.05
CA TYR A 68 -8.33 4.27 14.72
C TYR A 68 -9.49 5.08 15.32
N ALA A 69 -10.72 4.59 15.18
CA ALA A 69 -11.93 5.26 15.70
C ALA A 69 -11.95 5.36 17.23
N GLU A 70 -11.41 4.35 17.92
CA GLU A 70 -11.25 4.34 19.39
C GLU A 70 -10.01 5.10 19.87
N GLY A 71 -9.14 5.56 18.94
CA GLY A 71 -7.86 6.20 19.27
C GLY A 71 -6.83 5.26 19.91
N THR A 72 -7.06 3.95 19.86
CA THR A 72 -6.16 2.93 20.43
C THR A 72 -5.25 2.39 19.35
N ILE A 73 -4.25 3.19 18.98
CA ILE A 73 -3.37 2.89 17.84
C ILE A 73 -2.32 1.85 18.24
N PRO A 74 -2.29 0.66 17.60
CA PRO A 74 -1.27 -0.34 17.86
C PRO A 74 0.09 0.08 17.26
N ALA A 75 1.14 -0.65 17.59
CA ALA A 75 2.41 -0.51 16.89
C ALA A 75 2.19 -0.77 15.38
N PRO A 76 2.66 0.14 14.50
CA PRO A 76 2.48 -0.01 13.08
C PRO A 76 3.29 -1.19 12.55
N LYS A 77 2.73 -1.90 11.56
CA LYS A 77 3.39 -3.04 10.89
C LYS A 77 3.94 -2.60 9.56
N SER A 78 5.13 -3.06 9.20
CA SER A 78 5.77 -2.71 7.94
C SER A 78 5.24 -3.51 6.75
N LEU A 79 5.49 -3.01 5.54
CA LEU A 79 5.26 -3.77 4.30
C LEU A 79 6.04 -5.09 4.30
N LEU A 80 7.29 -5.06 4.79
CA LEU A 80 8.13 -6.25 4.86
C LEU A 80 7.51 -7.32 5.77
N GLU A 81 6.98 -6.94 6.93
CA GLU A 81 6.27 -7.87 7.82
C GLU A 81 5.05 -8.50 7.14
N TYR A 82 4.34 -7.74 6.30
CA TYR A 82 3.23 -8.29 5.52
C TYR A 82 3.72 -9.25 4.44
N GLU A 83 4.76 -8.90 3.70
CA GLU A 83 5.32 -9.72 2.63
C GLU A 83 5.89 -11.03 3.19
N THR A 84 6.61 -10.99 4.30
CA THR A 84 7.22 -12.19 4.90
C THR A 84 6.32 -12.91 5.91
N ARG A 85 5.02 -12.61 5.95
CA ARG A 85 4.09 -13.09 7.00
C ARG A 85 3.99 -14.62 7.07
N GLU A 86 4.22 -15.32 5.96
CA GLU A 86 4.18 -16.78 5.88
C GLU A 86 5.32 -17.46 6.63
N PHE A 87 6.41 -16.73 6.86
CA PHE A 87 7.60 -17.19 7.58
C PHE A 87 7.61 -16.74 9.05
N SER A 88 6.55 -16.08 9.51
CA SER A 88 6.43 -15.63 10.90
C SER A 88 6.08 -16.81 11.81
N ASP A 89 6.78 -16.91 12.95
CA ASP A 89 6.45 -17.87 14.01
C ASP A 89 5.09 -17.58 14.68
N ALA A 90 4.57 -16.36 14.51
CA ALA A 90 3.30 -15.91 15.05
C ALA A 90 2.30 -15.60 13.94
N GLU A 91 1.03 -15.91 14.17
CA GLU A 91 -0.07 -15.45 13.31
C GLU A 91 -0.17 -13.91 13.42
N ILE A 92 0.21 -13.22 12.34
CA ILE A 92 0.13 -11.76 12.27
C ILE A 92 -1.19 -11.38 11.60
N ALA A 93 -2.09 -10.77 12.37
CA ALA A 93 -3.30 -10.17 11.82
C ALA A 93 -2.99 -8.80 11.17
N PHE A 94 -3.46 -8.61 9.93
CA PHE A 94 -3.36 -7.36 9.20
C PHE A 94 -4.74 -6.73 9.00
N SER A 95 -4.76 -5.41 8.83
CA SER A 95 -6.02 -4.70 8.74
C SER A 95 -6.70 -4.95 7.38
N SER A 96 -8.02 -4.82 7.34
CA SER A 96 -8.76 -4.72 6.07
C SER A 96 -8.17 -3.67 5.10
N PHE A 97 -7.61 -2.59 5.63
CA PHE A 97 -6.91 -1.55 4.88
C PHE A 97 -5.61 -2.10 4.24
N THR A 98 -4.83 -2.90 4.96
CA THR A 98 -3.63 -3.57 4.41
C THR A 98 -3.98 -4.38 3.16
N TYR A 99 -5.05 -5.17 3.20
CA TYR A 99 -5.45 -5.97 2.04
C TYR A 99 -5.94 -5.11 0.86
N LEU A 100 -6.59 -3.97 1.12
CA LEU A 100 -6.95 -3.01 0.08
C LEU A 100 -5.70 -2.39 -0.59
N ILE A 101 -4.70 -2.03 0.22
CA ILE A 101 -3.40 -1.53 -0.26
C ILE A 101 -2.73 -2.57 -1.14
N ASP A 102 -2.70 -3.83 -0.69
CA ASP A 102 -2.10 -4.93 -1.44
C ASP A 102 -2.80 -5.15 -2.78
N GLY A 103 -4.14 -5.12 -2.80
CA GLY A 103 -4.94 -5.15 -4.03
C GLY A 103 -4.54 -4.04 -5.01
N ALA A 104 -4.37 -2.80 -4.53
CA ALA A 104 -3.90 -1.70 -5.37
C ALA A 104 -2.46 -1.91 -5.89
N ARG A 105 -1.56 -2.47 -5.06
CA ARG A 105 -0.17 -2.82 -5.45
C ARG A 105 -0.11 -3.96 -6.47
N ILE A 106 -1.04 -4.91 -6.42
CA ILE A 106 -1.17 -5.99 -7.40
C ILE A 106 -1.69 -5.42 -8.73
N ILE A 107 -2.77 -4.64 -8.69
CA ILE A 107 -3.31 -3.96 -9.89
C ILE A 107 -2.22 -3.16 -10.58
N SER A 108 -1.44 -2.38 -9.84
CA SER A 108 -0.34 -1.62 -10.41
C SER A 108 0.72 -2.47 -11.11
N ALA A 109 1.01 -3.67 -10.60
CA ALA A 109 2.02 -4.54 -11.17
C ALA A 109 1.52 -5.19 -12.48
N VAL A 110 0.21 -5.41 -12.59
CA VAL A 110 -0.40 -6.08 -13.74
C VAL A 110 -0.82 -5.08 -14.84
N LEU A 111 -1.21 -3.85 -14.50
CA LEU A 111 -1.68 -2.83 -15.46
C LEU A 111 -0.80 -2.64 -16.72
N PRO A 112 0.54 -2.58 -16.61
CA PRO A 112 1.41 -2.44 -17.79
C PRO A 112 1.28 -3.60 -18.80
N THR A 113 0.93 -4.79 -18.32
CA THR A 113 0.82 -6.00 -19.16
C THR A 113 -0.48 -6.06 -19.96
N ILE A 114 -1.55 -5.41 -19.48
CA ILE A 114 -2.88 -5.42 -20.13
C ILE A 114 -2.88 -4.63 -21.45
N SER A 115 -1.92 -3.73 -21.63
CA SER A 115 -1.93 -2.75 -22.73
C SER A 115 -1.13 -3.17 -23.96
N GLN A 116 -0.53 -4.37 -23.94
CA GLN A 116 0.19 -4.96 -25.07
C GLN A 116 -0.77 -5.87 -25.86
N PRO A 117 -1.18 -5.52 -27.09
CA PRO A 117 -2.00 -6.39 -27.92
C PRO A 117 -1.11 -7.50 -28.51
N GLY A 118 -1.08 -8.69 -27.87
CA GLY A 118 -0.43 -9.87 -28.46
C GLY A 118 -0.10 -11.06 -27.56
N GLU A 119 0.14 -10.89 -26.25
CA GLU A 119 0.59 -11.98 -25.36
C GLU A 119 -0.28 -12.08 -24.12
N TYR A 120 -1.55 -12.38 -24.35
CA TYR A 120 -2.56 -12.52 -23.30
C TYR A 120 -2.50 -13.93 -22.71
N SER A 121 -1.85 -14.12 -21.56
CA SER A 121 -2.29 -15.01 -20.45
C SER A 121 -1.14 -15.34 -19.50
N ASP A 122 0.07 -15.60 -20.00
CA ASP A 122 1.15 -16.18 -19.18
C ASP A 122 1.93 -15.14 -18.37
N HIS A 123 2.20 -13.96 -18.94
CA HIS A 123 2.98 -12.92 -18.26
C HIS A 123 2.21 -12.22 -17.14
N ALA A 124 0.93 -11.94 -17.35
CA ALA A 124 0.06 -11.37 -16.31
C ALA A 124 -0.15 -12.36 -15.15
N ALA A 125 -0.36 -13.65 -15.47
CA ALA A 125 -0.43 -14.71 -14.48
C ALA A 125 0.90 -14.85 -13.72
N THR A 126 2.04 -14.81 -14.41
CA THR A 126 3.37 -14.89 -13.78
C THR A 126 3.68 -13.69 -12.89
N ALA A 127 3.35 -12.47 -13.31
CA ALA A 127 3.57 -11.25 -12.52
C ALA A 127 2.70 -11.21 -11.26
N ALA A 128 1.44 -11.65 -11.37
CA ALA A 128 0.56 -11.81 -10.21
C ALA A 128 1.04 -12.93 -9.29
N ASN A 129 1.44 -14.08 -9.85
CA ASN A 129 1.93 -15.23 -9.07
C ASN A 129 3.26 -14.91 -8.37
N ALA A 130 4.15 -14.15 -8.98
CA ALA A 130 5.39 -13.69 -8.35
C ALA A 130 5.15 -12.80 -7.11
N LYS A 131 3.99 -12.14 -7.02
CA LYS A 131 3.56 -11.40 -5.82
C LYS A 131 2.79 -12.25 -4.81
N LEU A 132 2.28 -13.41 -5.21
CA LEU A 132 1.53 -14.33 -4.35
C LEU A 132 2.40 -15.45 -3.75
N VAL A 133 3.60 -15.68 -4.31
CA VAL A 133 4.55 -16.75 -3.91
C VAL A 133 5.78 -16.17 -3.18
N GLY A 134 5.75 -14.88 -2.83
CA GLY A 134 6.86 -14.16 -2.18
C GLY A 134 6.49 -13.66 -0.79
#